data_AF-A0A933GH35-F1
#
_entry.id   AF-A0A933GH35-F1
#
_cell.length_a   1.000
_cell.length_b   1.000
_cell.length_c   1.000
_cell.angle_alpha   90.00
_cell.angle_beta   90.00
_cell.angle_gamma   90.00
#
_symmetry.space_group_name_H-M   'P 1'
#
loop_
_entity.id
_entity.type
_entity.pdbx_description
1 polymer ?
#
loop_
_entity_poly.entity_id
_entity_poly.type
_entity_poly.pdbx_seq_one_letter_code
_entity_poly.pdbx_strand_id
1 'polypeptide(L)' 'MRALSVRHKHLRLNQEKLKRVKSVLGSATETEALEGAMDLVLAEAEILKTLRRIRGKGRVKRLFD' A
#
# COMPACT_ATOMS: atom_id res chain seq x y z
N MET A 1 15.03 6.78 4.29
CA MET A 1 14.28 5.56 3.92
C MET A 1 15.28 4.49 3.55
N ARG A 2 15.19 3.28 4.11
CA ARG A 2 16.04 2.17 3.68
C ARG A 2 15.63 1.87 2.24
N ALA A 3 16.52 2.05 1.27
CA ALA A 3 16.24 1.67 -0.10
C ALA A 3 15.96 0.16 -0.09
N LEU A 4 14.69 -0.22 -0.22
CA LEU A 4 14.30 -1.61 -0.40
C LEU A 4 15.02 -2.09 -1.65
N SER A 5 15.66 -3.27 -1.61
CA SER A 5 16.40 -3.75 -2.76
C SER A 5 15.39 -4.09 -3.87
N VAL A 6 15.22 -3.18 -4.82
CA VAL A 6 14.41 -3.44 -6.01
C VAL A 6 15.10 -4.55 -6.80
N ARG A 7 14.39 -5.63 -7.06
CA ARG A 7 14.87 -6.75 -7.87
C ARG A 7 13.93 -6.96 -9.02
N HIS A 8 14.47 -7.19 -10.21
CA HIS A 8 13.66 -7.56 -11.36
C HIS A 8 13.02 -8.94 -11.13
N LYS A 9 11.72 -9.06 -11.41
CA LYS A 9 10.93 -10.29 -11.24
C LYS A 9 10.09 -10.53 -12.49
N HIS A 10 10.10 -11.74 -13.00
CA HIS A 10 9.23 -12.15 -14.10
C HIS A 10 7.93 -12.72 -13.49
N LEU A 11 6.87 -11.92 -13.47
CA LEU A 11 5.56 -12.30 -12.93
C LEU A 11 4.52 -12.32 -14.05
N ARG A 12 3.53 -13.20 -13.94
CA ARG A 12 2.31 -13.15 -14.76
C ARG A 12 1.21 -12.47 -13.94
N LEU A 13 0.81 -11.27 -14.35
CA LEU A 13 -0.19 -10.47 -13.66
C LEU A 13 -1.41 -10.26 -14.56
N ASN A 14 -2.56 -10.03 -13.93
CA ASN A 14 -3.78 -9.69 -14.66
C ASN A 14 -3.71 -8.21 -15.12
N GLN A 15 -3.69 -7.99 -16.43
CA GLN A 15 -3.51 -6.67 -17.03
C GLN A 15 -4.63 -5.68 -16.68
N GLU A 16 -5.88 -6.14 -16.61
CA GLU A 16 -7.04 -5.30 -16.26
C GLU A 16 -6.91 -4.76 -14.83
N LYS A 17 -6.50 -5.62 -13.90
CA LYS A 17 -6.25 -5.22 -12.51
C LYS A 17 -5.13 -4.19 -12.43
N LEU A 18 -4.04 -4.41 -13.18
CA LEU A 18 -2.89 -3.52 -13.17
C LEU A 18 -3.23 -2.13 -13.72
N LYS A 19 -3.99 -2.06 -14.82
CA LYS A 19 -4.53 -0.79 -15.37
C LYS A 19 -5.40 -0.06 -14.35
N ARG A 20 -6.27 -0.79 -13.65
CA ARG A 20 -7.15 -0.20 -12.63
C ARG A 20 -6.35 0.34 -11.45
N VAL A 21 -5.37 -0.41 -10.94
CA VAL A 21 -4.49 0.07 -9.87
C VAL A 21 -3.74 1.32 -10.31
N LYS A 22 -3.15 1.32 -11.51
CA LYS A 22 -2.46 2.48 -12.07
C LYS A 22 -3.35 3.72 -12.14
N SER A 23 -4.59 3.56 -12.58
CA SER A 23 -5.57 4.66 -12.63
C SER A 23 -5.97 5.15 -11.24
N VAL A 24 -6.19 4.26 -10.28
CA VAL A 24 -6.58 4.62 -8.91
C VAL A 24 -5.45 5.36 -8.19
N LEU A 25 -4.21 4.94 -8.41
CA LEU A 25 -3.03 5.53 -7.77
C LEU A 25 -2.44 6.70 -8.55
N GLY A 26 -2.91 6.99 -9.76
CA GLY A 26 -2.34 8.02 -10.64
C GLY A 26 -0.89 7.77 -11.02
N SER A 27 -0.44 6.50 -11.00
CA SER A 27 0.96 6.15 -11.23
C SER A 27 1.36 6.29 -12.71
N ALA A 28 2.60 6.68 -12.98
CA ALA A 28 3.11 6.84 -14.34
C ALA A 28 3.44 5.49 -14.97
N THR A 29 3.91 4.53 -14.18
CA THR A 29 4.31 3.19 -14.63
C THR A 29 3.57 2.06 -13.92
N GLU A 30 3.60 0.87 -14.52
CA GLU A 30 3.04 -0.35 -13.91
C GLU A 30 3.83 -0.80 -12.67
N THR A 31 5.15 -0.59 -12.69
CA THR A 31 6.03 -0.85 -11.53
C THR A 31 5.66 0.05 -10.36
N GLU A 32 5.51 1.37 -10.59
CA GLU A 32 5.07 2.29 -9.55
C GLU A 32 3.69 1.94 -9.01
N ALA A 33 2.75 1.55 -9.88
CA ALA A 33 1.42 1.12 -9.47
C ALA A 33 1.48 -0.13 -8.58
N LEU A 34 2.32 -1.10 -8.92
CA LEU A 34 2.49 -2.33 -8.14
C LEU A 34 3.16 -2.07 -6.79
N GLU A 35 4.25 -1.30 -6.77
CA GLU A 35 4.95 -0.92 -5.53
C GLU A 35 4.03 -0.10 -4.62
N GLY A 36 3.33 0.91 -5.15
CA GLY A 36 2.38 1.71 -4.38
C GLY A 36 1.21 0.90 -3.81
N ALA A 37 0.72 -0.09 -4.55
CA ALA A 37 -0.30 -1.01 -4.04
C ALA A 37 0.22 -1.88 -2.90
N MET A 38 1.47 -2.36 -2.98
CA MET A 38 2.10 -3.10 -1.88
C MET A 38 2.28 -2.22 -0.64
N ASP A 39 2.73 -0.97 -0.82
CA ASP A 39 2.89 -0.02 0.27
C ASP A 39 1.57 0.25 1.00
N LEU A 40 0.45 0.41 0.27
CA LEU A 40 -0.87 0.59 0.86
C LEU A 40 -1.31 -0.60 1.72
N VAL A 41 -1.12 -1.83 1.21
CA VAL A 41 -1.45 -3.06 1.96
C VAL A 41 -0.60 -3.18 3.22
N LEU A 42 0.69 -2.86 3.14
CA LEU A 42 1.58 -2.88 4.31
C LEU A 42 1.20 -1.81 5.34
N ALA A 43 0.85 -0.60 4.88
CA ALA A 43 0.38 0.47 5.75
C ALA A 43 -0.92 0.07 6.47
N GLU A 44 -1.89 -0.50 5.75
CA GLU A 44 -3.13 -1.01 6.33
C GLU A 44 -2.86 -2.08 7.40
N ALA A 45 -1.96 -3.03 7.11
CA ALA A 45 -1.59 -4.09 8.05
C ALA A 45 -1.03 -3.52 9.37
N GLU A 46 -0.14 -2.52 9.31
CA GLU A 46 0.43 -1.87 10.49
C GLU A 46 -0.59 -1.00 11.26
N ILE A 47 -1.49 -0.30 10.55
CA ILE A 47 -2.61 0.41 11.18
C ILE A 47 -3.49 -0.57 11.95
N LEU A 48 -3.94 -1.65 11.31
CA LEU A 48 -4.78 -2.66 11.93
C LEU A 48 -4.10 -3.35 13.12
N LYS A 49 -2.80 -3.65 13.01
CA LYS A 49 -2.00 -4.19 14.11
C LYS A 49 -1.97 -3.23 15.30
N THR A 50 -1.77 -1.94 15.04
CA THR A 50 -1.78 -0.90 16.06
C THR A 50 -3.15 -0.79 16.71
N LEU A 51 -4.23 -0.73 15.93
CA LEU A 51 -5.60 -0.66 16.42
C LEU A 51 -5.97 -1.87 17.29
N ARG A 52 -5.57 -3.08 16.89
CA ARG A 52 -5.75 -4.30 17.70
C ARG A 52 -5.02 -4.20 19.04
N ARG A 53 -3.79 -3.68 19.05
CA ARG A 53 -2.98 -3.53 20.27
C ARG A 53 -3.60 -2.55 21.27
N ILE A 54 -4.22 -1.48 20.80
CA ILE A 54 -4.81 -0.43 21.66
C ILE A 54 -6.31 -0.63 21.93
N ARG A 55 -6.88 -1.79 21.55
CA ARG A 55 -8.31 -2.09 21.69
C ARG A 55 -8.81 -1.78 23.10
N GLY A 56 -9.79 -0.90 23.21
CA GLY A 56 -10.41 -0.49 24.48
C GLY A 56 -9.57 0.45 25.36
N LYS A 57 -8.36 0.83 24.93
CA LYS A 57 -7.44 1.70 25.69
C LYS A 57 -7.03 2.97 24.95
N GLY A 58 -7.17 3.00 23.62
CA GLY A 58 -6.79 4.13 22.77
C GLY A 58 -7.95 5.06 22.40
N ARG A 59 -7.61 6.27 21.95
CA ARG A 59 -8.54 7.24 21.33
C ARG A 59 -8.05 7.56 19.91
N VAL A 60 -8.97 7.75 18.96
CA VAL A 60 -8.66 8.19 17.60
C VAL A 60 -8.87 9.70 17.52
N LYS A 61 -7.90 10.44 17.01
CA LYS A 61 -8.02 11.88 16.75
C LYS A 61 -8.10 12.11 15.24
N ARG A 62 -9.11 12.87 14.79
CA ARG A 62 -9.17 13.38 13.42
C ARG A 62 -8.07 14.44 13.24
N LEU A 63 -7.18 14.24 12.26
CA LEU A 63 -6.05 15.14 11.98
C LEU A 63 -6.27 16.01 10.74
N PHE A 64 -7.19 15.62 9.86
CA PHE A 64 -7.55 16.33 8.64
C PHE A 64 -9.07 16.53 8.61
N ASP A 65 -9.52 17.63 8.02
CA ASP A 65 -10.92 18.05 8.03
C ASP A 65 -11.84 17.12 7.20
#